data_AF-A2EGA7-F1
#
_entry.id   AF-A2EGA7-F1
#
_cell.length_a   1.000
_cell.length_b   1.000
_cell.length_c   1.000
_cell.angle_alpha   90.00
_cell.angle_beta   90.00
_cell.angle_gamma   90.00
#
_symmetry.space_group_name_H-M   'P 1'
#
loop_
_entity.id
_entity.type
_entity.pdbx_description
1 polymer ?
#
loop_
_entity_poly.entity_id
_entity_poly.type
_entity_poly.pdbx_seq_one_letter_code
_entity_poly.pdbx_strand_id
1 'polypeptide(L)'
;MEFLDCIRWLPSASNKQSWRISYNPDENKFKIFDYYNLANGISTFDIGIMISGFYFYSKGQCQIDMTPSEETFHTGGKYVCSITMPKSLFE
;
A
#
# COMPACT_ATOMS: atom_id res chain seq x y z
N MET A 1 1.98 -15.06 0.30
CA MET A 1 2.60 -14.33 1.44
C MET A 1 3.93 -13.67 1.04
N GLU A 2 4.69 -14.25 0.11
CA GLU A 2 5.94 -13.68 -0.45
C GLU A 2 5.83 -12.23 -0.94
N PHE A 3 4.68 -11.82 -1.46
CA PHE A 3 4.46 -10.44 -1.88
C PHE A 3 4.66 -9.40 -0.77
N LEU A 4 4.18 -9.66 0.45
CA LEU A 4 4.34 -8.72 1.56
C LEU A 4 5.81 -8.57 1.96
N ASP A 5 6.60 -9.64 1.77
CA ASP A 5 8.05 -9.56 1.92
C ASP A 5 8.65 -8.68 0.81
N CYS A 6 8.19 -8.79 -0.45
CA CYS A 6 8.62 -7.88 -1.52
C CYS A 6 8.33 -6.40 -1.17
N ILE A 7 7.15 -6.09 -0.64
CA ILE A 7 6.80 -4.72 -0.22
C ILE A 7 7.66 -4.23 0.93
N ARG A 8 7.97 -5.10 1.90
CA ARG A 8 8.85 -4.77 3.03
C ARG A 8 10.26 -4.35 2.58
N TRP A 9 10.75 -4.91 1.48
CA TRP A 9 12.09 -4.61 0.95
C TRP A 9 12.13 -3.37 0.05
N LEU A 10 11.01 -2.71 -0.21
CA LEU A 10 10.99 -1.50 -1.02
C LEU A 10 11.71 -0.34 -0.31
N PRO A 11 12.46 0.48 -1.06
CA PRO A 11 13.17 1.62 -0.47
C PRO A 11 12.18 2.71 -0.03
N SER A 12 12.61 3.49 0.94
CA SER A 12 11.95 4.73 1.36
C SER A 12 12.98 5.73 1.85
N ALA A 13 12.64 7.02 1.85
CA ALA A 13 13.53 8.06 2.30
C ALA A 13 13.92 7.85 3.77
N SER A 14 15.24 7.81 4.04
CA SER A 14 15.79 7.46 5.36
C SER A 14 15.28 6.12 5.91
N ASN A 15 14.84 5.20 5.04
CA ASN A 15 14.25 3.91 5.37
C ASN A 15 13.08 4.01 6.38
N LYS A 16 12.28 5.08 6.28
CA LYS A 16 11.18 5.34 7.23
C LYS A 16 9.97 4.41 7.05
N GLN A 17 9.77 3.90 5.84
CA GLN A 17 8.66 3.00 5.48
C GLN A 17 7.32 3.52 6.04
N SER A 18 6.90 4.68 5.53
CA SER A 18 5.76 5.43 6.07
C SER A 18 4.41 4.71 5.90
N TRP A 19 4.35 3.68 5.06
CA TRP A 19 3.13 2.94 4.79
C TRP A 19 2.66 2.09 5.99
N ARG A 20 1.34 1.98 6.13
CA ARG A 20 0.64 0.91 6.86
C ARG A 20 -0.29 0.21 5.90
N ILE A 21 -0.47 -1.09 6.09
CA ILE A 21 -1.23 -1.95 5.18
C ILE A 21 -2.23 -2.75 6.01
N SER A 22 -3.50 -2.70 5.61
CA SER A 22 -4.53 -3.64 6.07
C SER A 22 -4.90 -4.56 4.90
N TYR A 23 -5.16 -5.83 5.15
CA TYR A 23 -5.53 -6.80 4.12
C TYR A 23 -6.88 -7.43 4.46
N ASN A 24 -7.80 -7.38 3.50
CA ASN A 24 -9.05 -8.13 3.52
C ASN A 24 -8.91 -9.34 2.56
N PRO A 25 -8.81 -10.59 3.07
CA PRO A 25 -8.65 -11.78 2.25
C PRO A 25 -9.88 -12.10 1.39
N ASP A 26 -11.09 -11.82 1.86
CA ASP A 26 -12.33 -12.14 1.15
C ASP A 26 -12.43 -11.35 -0.17
N GLU A 27 -11.92 -10.12 -0.16
CA GLU A 27 -11.90 -9.21 -1.31
C GLU A 27 -10.56 -9.21 -2.06
N ASN A 28 -9.52 -9.88 -1.54
CA ASN A 28 -8.13 -9.73 -1.99
C ASN A 28 -7.69 -8.27 -2.08
N LYS A 29 -8.12 -7.48 -1.09
CA LYS A 29 -8.02 -6.03 -1.11
C LYS A 29 -7.12 -5.55 0.00
N PHE A 30 -6.14 -4.74 -0.37
CA PHE A 30 -5.26 -4.05 0.55
C PHE A 30 -5.75 -2.62 0.71
N LYS A 31 -5.80 -2.13 1.93
CA LYS A 31 -5.96 -0.71 2.21
C LYS A 31 -4.60 -0.15 2.61
N ILE A 32 -4.23 0.95 1.97
CA ILE A 32 -2.97 1.63 2.17
C ILE A 32 -3.22 2.88 2.98
N PHE A 33 -2.39 3.08 4.00
CA PHE A 33 -2.41 4.25 4.84
C PHE A 33 -1.00 4.84 4.92
N ASP A 34 -0.92 6.16 5.07
CA ASP A 34 0.32 6.85 5.33
C ASP A 34 0.38 7.32 6.78
N TYR A 35 1.41 6.88 7.51
CA TYR A 35 1.68 7.28 8.89
C TYR A 35 1.96 8.78 9.04
N TYR A 36 2.60 9.43 8.05
CA TYR A 36 2.91 10.87 8.09
C TYR A 36 1.83 11.73 7.40
N ASN A 37 0.70 11.14 7.03
CA ASN A 37 -0.49 11.84 6.49
C ASN A 37 -0.21 12.74 5.27
N LEU A 38 0.76 12.36 4.44
CA LEU A 38 1.25 13.09 3.27
C LEU A 38 1.73 14.51 3.59
N ALA A 39 1.92 14.84 4.87
CA ALA A 39 2.23 16.18 5.34
C ALA A 39 3.68 16.58 5.07
N ASN A 40 4.57 15.60 4.90
CA ASN A 40 5.90 15.80 4.35
C ASN A 40 5.89 15.27 2.91
N GLY A 41 6.18 16.12 1.92
CA GLY A 41 6.13 15.71 0.50
C GLY A 41 6.98 14.48 0.15
N ILE A 42 7.95 14.12 1.00
CA ILE A 42 8.73 12.89 0.95
C ILE A 42 7.84 11.63 1.09
N SER A 43 6.85 11.64 1.98
CA SER A 43 6.00 10.46 2.19
C SER A 43 5.15 10.13 0.97
N THR A 44 4.76 11.13 0.17
CA THR A 44 4.08 10.91 -1.10
C THR A 44 4.92 10.05 -2.06
N PHE A 45 6.23 10.30 -2.13
CA PHE A 45 7.13 9.49 -2.96
C PHE A 45 7.30 8.07 -2.41
N ASP A 46 7.46 7.93 -1.10
CA ASP A 46 7.60 6.62 -0.44
C ASP A 46 6.35 5.75 -0.66
N ILE A 47 5.14 6.34 -0.53
CA ILE A 47 3.88 5.67 -0.82
C ILE A 47 3.78 5.30 -2.30
N GLY A 48 4.20 6.18 -3.21
CA GLY A 48 4.24 5.90 -4.65
C GLY A 48 5.17 4.72 -5.01
N ILE A 49 6.35 4.64 -4.40
CA ILE A 49 7.26 3.50 -4.54
C ILE A 49 6.56 2.21 -4.07
N MET A 50 5.92 2.26 -2.91
CA MET A 50 5.20 1.12 -2.34
C MET A 50 4.05 0.64 -3.26
N ILE A 51 3.21 1.56 -3.75
CA ILE A 51 2.13 1.25 -4.73
C ILE A 51 2.71 0.64 -6.01
N SER A 52 3.86 1.15 -6.48
CA SER A 52 4.53 0.59 -7.67
C SER A 52 4.96 -0.86 -7.45
N GLY A 53 5.29 -1.25 -6.22
CA GLY A 53 5.56 -2.65 -5.87
C GLY A 53 4.37 -3.57 -6.12
N PHE A 54 3.16 -3.15 -5.75
CA PHE A 54 1.91 -3.88 -6.07
C PHE A 54 1.71 -4.01 -7.58
N TYR A 55 1.93 -2.91 -8.30
CA TYR A 55 1.81 -2.89 -9.76
C TYR A 55 2.79 -3.85 -10.44
N PHE A 56 4.07 -3.81 -10.08
CA PHE A 56 5.09 -4.67 -10.69
C PHE A 56 4.91 -6.14 -10.32
N TYR A 57 4.60 -6.44 -9.05
CA TYR A 57 4.36 -7.81 -8.61
C TYR A 57 3.17 -8.44 -9.35
N SER A 58 2.08 -7.68 -9.50
CA SER A 58 0.90 -8.13 -10.26
C SER A 58 1.06 -8.04 -11.77
N LYS A 59 2.23 -7.61 -12.29
CA LYS A 59 2.46 -7.36 -13.72
C LYS A 59 1.39 -6.44 -14.33
N GLY A 60 0.95 -5.45 -13.55
CA GLY A 60 -0.07 -4.47 -13.93
C GLY A 60 -1.51 -4.96 -13.82
N GLN A 61 -1.77 -6.13 -13.26
CA GLN A 61 -3.11 -6.71 -13.14
C GLN A 61 -3.86 -6.26 -11.87
N CYS A 62 -3.24 -5.47 -10.99
CA CYS A 62 -3.92 -4.91 -9.82
C CYS A 62 -4.84 -3.74 -10.20
N GLN A 63 -5.93 -3.57 -9.44
CA GLN A 63 -6.77 -2.38 -9.52
C GLN A 63 -6.46 -1.45 -8.34
N ILE A 64 -6.14 -0.20 -8.64
CA ILE A 64 -5.86 0.84 -7.63
C ILE A 64 -7.05 1.79 -7.58
N ASP A 65 -7.67 1.91 -6.41
CA ASP A 65 -8.79 2.82 -6.14
C ASP A 65 -8.35 3.93 -5.19
N MET A 66 -8.35 5.16 -5.71
CA MET A 66 -7.96 6.39 -5.01
C MET A 66 -9.16 7.14 -4.41
N THR A 67 -10.34 6.51 -4.33
CA THR A 67 -11.53 7.14 -3.75
C THR A 67 -11.24 7.56 -2.31
N PRO A 68 -11.42 8.86 -1.95
CA PRO A 68 -11.13 9.36 -0.61
C PRO A 68 -11.91 8.63 0.49
N SER A 69 -11.29 8.49 1.66
CA SER A 69 -11.91 7.93 2.85
C SER A 69 -11.32 8.58 4.10
N GLU A 70 -12.15 8.80 5.11
CA GLU A 70 -11.74 9.31 6.43
C GLU A 70 -11.23 8.18 7.37
N GLU A 71 -11.07 6.96 6.83
CA GLU A 71 -10.56 5.81 7.58
C GLU A 71 -9.13 6.05 8.06
N THR A 72 -8.84 5.58 9.28
CA THR A 72 -7.52 5.64 9.89
C THR A 72 -7.05 4.25 10.30
N PHE A 73 -5.75 4.01 10.22
CA PHE A 73 -5.17 2.78 10.72
C PHE A 73 -5.11 2.81 12.26
N HIS A 74 -5.33 1.67 12.93
CA HIS A 74 -5.49 1.60 14.39
C HIS A 74 -4.26 2.10 15.19
N THR A 75 -3.05 2.06 14.63
CA THR A 75 -1.83 2.65 15.22
C THR A 75 -1.47 4.03 14.66
N GLY A 76 -2.41 4.69 13.98
CA GLY A 76 -2.20 5.95 13.27
C GLY A 76 -1.84 5.78 11.79
N GLY A 77 -2.20 6.81 11.02
CA GLY A 77 -2.01 6.91 9.57
C GLY A 77 -3.35 7.08 8.85
N LYS A 78 -3.39 8.00 7.89
CA LYS A 78 -4.58 8.30 7.09
C LYS A 78 -4.65 7.43 5.85
N TYR A 79 -5.86 7.01 5.51
CA TYR A 79 -6.11 6.29 4.27
C TYR A 79 -5.60 7.07 3.05
N VAL A 80 -4.97 6.34 2.13
CA VAL A 80 -4.51 6.87 0.85
C VAL A 80 -5.31 6.25 -0.28
N CYS A 81 -5.32 4.92 -0.35
CA CYS A 81 -5.97 4.19 -1.43
C CYS A 81 -6.25 2.74 -1.02
N SER A 82 -6.93 2.02 -1.91
CA SER A 82 -7.03 0.58 -1.83
C SER A 82 -6.57 -0.09 -3.12
N ILE A 83 -6.01 -1.28 -2.98
CA ILE A 83 -5.44 -2.05 -4.08
C ILE A 83 -6.05 -3.45 -4.05
N THR A 84 -6.78 -3.81 -5.09
CA THR A 84 -7.32 -5.15 -5.27
C THR A 84 -6.40 -5.96 -6.16
N MET A 85 -6.00 -7.14 -5.69
CA MET A 85 -5.07 -8.02 -6.38
C MET A 85 -5.81 -9.21 -7.01
N PRO A 86 -5.35 -9.71 -8.17
CA PRO A 86 -5.89 -10.93 -8.78
C PRO A 86 -5.78 -12.14 -7.84
N LYS A 87 -6.82 -12.97 -7.78
CA LYS A 87 -6.86 -14.19 -6.95
C LYS A 87 -5.73 -15.17 -7.27
N SER A 88 -5.36 -15.28 -8.54
CA SER A 88 -4.29 -16.16 -9.03
C SER A 88 -2.90 -15.85 -8.46
N LEU A 89 -2.72 -14.73 -7.75
CA LEU A 89 -1.46 -14.37 -7.08
C LEU A 89 -1.41 -14.81 -5.61
N PHE A 90 -2.49 -15.42 -5.09
CA PHE A 90 -2.60 -15.94 -3.73
C PHE A 90 -2.74 -17.46 -3.65
N GLU A 91 -2.95 -18.11 -4.80
CA GLU A 91 -2.93 -19.57 -4.98
C GLU A 91 -1.49 -20.09 -5.08
#